data_AF-A0A522S6E1-F1
#
_entry.id   AF-A0A522S6E1-F1
#
_cell.length_a   1.000
_cell.length_b   1.000
_cell.length_c   1.000
_cell.angle_alpha   90.00
_cell.angle_beta   90.00
_cell.angle_gamma   90.00
#
_symmetry.space_group_name_H-M   'P 1'
#
loop_
_entity.id
_entity.type
_entity.pdbx_description
1 polymer ?
#
loop_
_entity_poly.entity_id
_entity_poly.type
_entity_poly.pdbx_seq_one_letter_code
_entity_poly.pdbx_strand_id
1 'polypeptide(L)' 'MHALDQIMLRGATREEVEAAVERGEQFPAKHGRTGFRRNFSGEHRWRGRLFDTKQLEVYAVFEDSGWLVITVIVKYF' A
#
# COMPACT_ATOMS: atom_id res chain seq x y z
N MET A 1 -13.68 13.70 -2.12
CA MET A 1 -13.15 13.21 -3.41
C MET A 1 -11.71 12.82 -3.14
N HIS A 2 -11.50 11.58 -2.69
CA HIS A 2 -10.22 11.15 -2.12
C HIS A 2 -9.38 10.48 -3.21
N ALA A 3 -8.07 10.68 -3.15
CA ALA A 3 -7.07 10.21 -4.12
C ALA A 3 -7.05 8.68 -4.40
N LEU A 4 -7.93 7.91 -3.75
CA LEU A 4 -8.20 6.49 -4.01
C LEU A 4 -8.93 6.26 -5.35
N ASP A 5 -9.59 7.28 -5.92
CA ASP A 5 -10.37 7.16 -7.18
C ASP A 5 -9.54 7.00 -8.46
N GLN A 6 -8.23 7.26 -8.45
CA GLN A 6 -7.35 7.06 -9.61
C GLN A 6 -6.37 5.89 -9.49
N ILE A 7 -6.47 5.10 -8.42
CA ILE A 7 -5.45 4.13 -8.05
C ILE A 7 -5.72 2.75 -8.70
N MET A 8 -5.34 2.61 -9.97
CA MET A 8 -4.78 1.34 -10.47
C MET A 8 -3.28 1.36 -10.22
N LEU A 9 -2.88 1.16 -8.97
CA LEU A 9 -1.46 1.02 -8.64
C LEU A 9 -0.98 -0.31 -9.20
N ARG A 10 0.14 -0.29 -9.93
CA ARG A 10 0.74 -1.46 -10.58
C ARG A 10 0.88 -2.62 -9.58
N GLY A 11 -0.12 -3.50 -9.54
CA GLY A 11 -0.15 -4.67 -8.66
C GLY A 11 -0.77 -4.46 -7.28
N ALA A 12 -1.53 -3.40 -6.97
CA ALA A 12 -2.28 -3.27 -5.71
C ALA A 12 -3.74 -2.83 -5.96
N THR A 13 -4.68 -3.36 -5.17
CA THR A 13 -6.08 -2.91 -5.19
C THR A 13 -6.31 -1.80 -4.16
N ARG A 14 -7.44 -1.09 -4.30
CA ARG A 14 -7.85 -0.06 -3.33
C ARG A 14 -7.97 -0.65 -1.93
N GLU A 15 -8.63 -1.81 -1.82
CA GLU A 15 -8.90 -2.49 -0.56
C GLU A 15 -7.60 -2.90 0.13
N GLU A 16 -6.58 -3.32 -0.63
CA GLU A 16 -5.27 -3.64 -0.07
C GLU A 16 -4.55 -2.38 0.44
N VAL A 17 -4.67 -1.25 -0.25
CA VAL A 17 -4.10 0.03 0.20
C VAL A 17 -4.80 0.54 1.45
N GLU A 18 -6.14 0.52 1.49
CA GLU A 18 -6.93 0.86 2.67
C GLU A 18 -6.57 -0.05 3.85
N ALA A 19 -6.51 -1.36 3.61
CA ALA A 19 -6.11 -2.34 4.61
C ALA A 19 -4.68 -2.10 5.14
N ALA A 20 -3.76 -1.63 4.29
CA ALA A 20 -2.41 -1.27 4.71
C ALA A 20 -2.40 0.03 5.55
N VAL A 21 -3.15 1.06 5.16
CA VAL A 21 -3.24 2.32 5.92
C VAL A 21 -3.93 2.12 7.27
N GLU A 22 -4.99 1.32 7.32
CA GLU A 22 -5.78 1.11 8.54
C GLU A 22 -5.11 0.17 9.56
N ARG A 23 -4.49 -0.92 9.08
CA ARG A 23 -4.02 -2.01 9.96
C ARG A 23 -2.59 -2.46 9.67
N GLY A 24 -1.92 -1.82 8.72
CA GLY A 24 -0.50 -2.06 8.48
C GLY A 24 0.36 -1.51 9.60
N GLU A 25 1.58 -2.02 9.68
CA GLU A 25 2.62 -1.49 10.55
C GLU A 25 2.98 -0.08 10.08
N GLN A 26 2.85 0.90 10.98
CA GLN A 26 3.25 2.28 10.71
C GLN A 26 4.74 2.46 10.98
N PHE A 27 5.42 3.16 10.08
CA PHE A 27 6.82 3.52 10.25
C PHE A 27 7.10 4.95 9.74
N PRO A 28 8.02 5.70 10.36
CA PRO A 28 8.38 7.02 9.87
C PRO A 28 9.06 6.91 8.50
N ALA A 29 8.63 7.73 7.55
CA ALA A 29 9.25 7.83 6.23
C ALA A 29 9.87 9.22 6.00
N LYS A 30 10.68 9.35 4.95
CA LYS A 30 11.37 10.60 4.64
C LYS A 30 10.38 11.74 4.34
N HIS A 31 10.80 12.97 4.67
CA HIS A 31 10.06 14.21 4.40
C HIS A 31 8.70 14.32 5.10
N GLY A 32 8.60 13.84 6.35
CA GLY A 32 7.37 13.97 7.15
C GLY A 32 6.22 13.08 6.68
N ARG A 33 6.51 12.06 5.87
CA ARG A 33 5.53 11.08 5.41
C ARG A 33 5.42 9.94 6.42
N THR A 34 4.25 9.33 6.47
CA THR A 34 4.02 8.08 7.20
C THR A 34 4.05 6.93 6.21
N GLY A 35 4.88 5.93 6.50
CA GLY A 35 4.89 4.66 5.81
C GLY A 35 3.97 3.67 6.51
N PHE A 36 3.25 2.87 5.73
CA PHE A 36 2.42 1.76 6.19
C PHE A 36 2.87 0.51 5.46
N ARG A 37 3.14 -0.56 6.20
CA ARG A 37 3.56 -1.84 5.63
C ARG A 37 2.58 -2.94 6.01
N ARG A 38 2.13 -3.69 5.01
CA ARG A 38 1.28 -4.86 5.26
C ARG A 38 1.61 -6.00 4.31
N ASN A 39 1.68 -7.20 4.88
CA ASN A 39 1.80 -8.44 4.12
C ASN A 39 0.42 -9.05 3.92
N PHE A 40 0.19 -9.56 2.72
CA PHE A 40 -0.99 -10.29 2.29
C PHE A 40 -0.52 -11.69 1.89
N SER A 41 -0.83 -12.67 2.73
CA SER A 41 -0.60 -14.07 2.42
C SER A 41 -1.63 -14.57 1.40
N GLY A 42 -1.21 -15.46 0.51
CA GLY A 42 -2.09 -16.05 -0.51
C GLY A 42 -1.33 -16.41 -1.77
N GLU A 43 -2.01 -17.02 -2.74
CA GLU A 43 -1.41 -17.29 -4.04
C GLU A 43 -1.45 -16.03 -4.91
N HIS A 44 -0.29 -15.41 -5.13
CA HIS A 44 -0.16 -14.21 -5.94
C HIS A 44 0.64 -14.51 -7.21
N ARG A 45 0.08 -14.21 -8.38
CA ARG A 45 0.76 -14.39 -9.67
C ARG A 45 1.36 -13.07 -10.17
N TRP A 46 2.67 -13.01 -10.32
CA TRP A 46 3.37 -11.85 -10.87
C TRP A 46 4.43 -12.26 -11.90
N ARG A 47 4.34 -11.69 -13.12
CA ARG A 47 5.24 -11.99 -14.26
C ARG A 47 5.42 -13.50 -14.53
N GLY A 48 4.35 -14.28 -14.37
CA GLY A 48 4.36 -15.74 -14.60
C GLY A 48 4.93 -16.58 -13.45
N ARG A 49 5.32 -15.98 -12.32
CA ARG A 49 5.71 -16.68 -11.10
C ARG A 49 4.62 -16.60 -10.04
N LEU A 50 4.55 -17.62 -9.19
CA LEU A 50 3.71 -17.64 -8.00
C LEU A 50 4.52 -17.22 -6.78
N PHE A 51 3.88 -16.46 -5.91
CA PHE A 51 4.42 -15.91 -4.68
C PHE A 51 3.40 -16.15 -3.57
N ASP A 52 3.86 -16.54 -2.39
CA ASP A 52 2.99 -16.82 -1.25
C ASP A 52 2.65 -15.56 -0.44
N THR A 53 3.46 -14.52 -0.64
CA THR A 53 3.39 -13.28 0.12
C THR A 53 3.51 -12.10 -0.81
N LYS A 54 2.52 -11.23 -0.73
CA LYS A 54 2.54 -9.90 -1.33
C LYS A 54 2.66 -8.86 -0.23
N GLN A 55 3.65 -7.99 -0.33
CA GLN A 55 3.83 -6.90 0.63
C GLN A 55 3.53 -5.56 -0.04
N LEU A 56 2.72 -4.75 0.62
CA LEU A 56 2.49 -3.37 0.26
C LEU A 56 3.23 -2.46 1.23
N GLU A 57 3.92 -1.47 0.68
CA GLU A 57 4.43 -0.31 1.39
C GLU A 57 3.74 0.94 0.84
N VAL A 58 2.88 1.55 1.65
CA VAL A 58 2.12 2.75 1.32
C VAL A 58 2.75 3.94 2.02
N TYR A 59 3.07 4.98 1.29
CA TYR A 59 3.55 6.25 1.83
C TYR A 59 2.45 7.29 1.68
N ALA A 60 2.02 7.85 2.80
CA ALA A 60 0.96 8.83 2.85
C ALA A 60 1.34 10.02 3.74
N VAL A 61 0.66 11.14 3.55
CA VAL A 61 0.69 12.31 4.45
C VAL A 61 -0.70 12.48 5.03
N PHE A 62 -0.79 12.89 6.29
CA PHE A 62 -2.08 13.20 6.91
C PHE A 62 -2.44 14.65 6.61
N GLU A 63 -3.47 14.87 5.79
CA GLU A 63 -3.96 16.19 5.37
C GLU A 63 -5.50 16.23 5.43
N ASP A 64 -6.08 17.37 5.77
CA ASP A 64 -7.54 17.59 5.75
C ASP A 64 -8.37 16.48 6.43
N SER A 65 -7.89 15.98 7.58
CA SER A 65 -8.50 14.90 8.37
C SER A 65 -8.49 13.51 7.71
N GLY A 66 -7.63 13.28 6.70
CA GLY A 66 -7.48 12.00 6.04
C GLY A 66 -6.04 11.67 5.63
N TRP A 67 -5.81 10.42 5.26
CA TRP A 67 -4.53 10.00 4.69
C TRP A 67 -4.53 10.22 3.18
N LEU A 68 -3.65 11.09 2.70
CA LEU A 68 -3.35 11.27 1.29
C LEU A 68 -2.23 10.30 0.88
N VAL A 69 -2.58 9.25 0.15
CA VAL A 69 -1.63 8.28 -0.38
C VAL A 69 -0.84 8.88 -1.54
N ILE A 70 0.50 8.92 -1.41
CA ILE A 70 1.42 9.51 -2.39
C ILE A 70 2.12 8.42 -3.21
N THR A 71 2.52 7.33 -2.56
CA THR A 71 3.30 6.27 -3.21
C THR A 71 2.91 4.93 -2.66
N VAL A 72 2.77 3.93 -3.53
CA VAL A 72 2.58 2.54 -3.13
C VAL A 72 3.59 1.69 -3.86
N ILE A 73 4.31 0.88 -3.08
CA ILE A 73 5.27 -0.09 -3.57
C ILE A 73 4.71 -1.47 -3.27
N VAL A 74 4.70 -2.33 -4.29
CA VAL A 74 4.29 -3.72 -4.18
C VAL A 74 5.52 -4.61 -4.35
N LYS A 75 5.74 -5.50 -3.40
CA LYS A 75 6.79 -6.52 -3.42
C LYS A 75 6.13 -7.90 -3.38
N TYR A 76 6.71 -8.84 -4.11
CA TYR A 76 6.27 -10.24 -4.12
C TYR A 76 7.45 -11.09 -3.62
N PHE A 77 7.18 -12.02 -2.71
CA PHE A 77 8.14 -12.90 -2.06
C PHE A 77 7.75 -14.37 -2.21
#